data_AF-A0A8B6EBP2-F1
#
_entry.id   AF-A0A8B6EBP2-F1
#
_cell.length_a   1.000
_cell.length_b   1.000
_cell.length_c   1.000
_cell.angle_alpha   90.00
_cell.angle_beta   90.00
_cell.angle_gamma   90.00
#
_symmetry.space_group_name_H-M   'P 1'
#
loop_
_entity.id
_entity.type
_entity.pdbx_description
1 polymer ?
#
loop_
_entity_poly.entity_id
_entity_poly.type
_entity_poly.pdbx_seq_one_letter_code
_entity_poly.pdbx_strand_id
1 'polypeptide(L)'
;MENETVTKVITLDTHCWGLISSSDDSLVVGLNKDEIRIIDLKGNTLKSIQVECASYLNNLVYCNDRVIYSDYYGKAVYCVDESGKQIWQYTQDLSGPEGLCTDTYGNIIVAD
;
A
#
# COMPACT_ATOMS: atom_id res chain seq x y z
N MET A 1 8.00 9.36 -31.75
CA MET A 1 7.91 8.94 -30.34
C MET A 1 7.45 10.16 -29.59
N GLU A 2 6.18 10.20 -29.21
CA GLU A 2 5.69 11.24 -28.30
C GLU A 2 6.33 10.96 -26.95
N ASN A 3 7.04 11.94 -26.39
CA ASN A 3 7.51 11.85 -25.03
C ASN A 3 6.27 11.85 -24.13
N GLU A 4 6.06 10.75 -23.40
CA GLU A 4 5.03 10.69 -22.38
C GLU A 4 5.21 11.87 -21.44
N THR A 5 4.20 12.74 -21.42
CA THR A 5 4.23 13.97 -20.64
C THR A 5 3.60 13.69 -19.30
N VAL A 6 4.27 14.07 -18.22
CA VAL A 6 3.66 14.05 -16.88
C VAL A 6 2.41 14.93 -16.92
N THR A 7 1.23 14.31 -16.82
CA THR A 7 -0.05 15.02 -16.95
C THR A 7 -0.54 15.62 -15.63
N LYS A 8 -0.07 15.09 -14.49
CA LYS A 8 -0.45 15.54 -13.16
C LYS A 8 0.61 15.20 -12.12
N VAL A 9 0.82 16.10 -11.16
CA VAL A 9 1.63 15.86 -9.97
C VAL A 9 0.73 16.05 -8.75
N ILE A 10 0.70 15.05 -7.87
CA ILE A 10 -0.03 15.08 -6.60
C ILE A 10 1.01 15.01 -5.48
N THR A 11 0.97 15.95 -4.55
CA THR A 11 1.84 15.97 -3.37
C THR A 11 1.00 15.81 -2.12
N LEU A 12 1.42 14.95 -1.21
CA LEU A 12 0.81 14.83 0.11
C LEU A 12 1.64 15.56 1.16
N ASP A 13 1.02 15.84 2.31
CA ASP A 13 1.59 16.59 3.43
C ASP A 13 2.55 15.77 4.31
N THR A 14 2.79 14.51 3.95
CA THR A 14 3.60 13.57 4.71
C THR A 14 4.37 12.63 3.79
N HIS A 15 5.32 11.87 4.35
CA HIS A 15 6.09 10.90 3.60
C HIS A 15 5.19 9.74 3.14
N CYS A 16 5.40 9.33 1.89
CA CYS A 16 4.71 8.23 1.25
C CYS A 16 5.73 7.13 0.94
N TRP A 17 5.44 5.90 1.34
CA TRP A 17 6.34 4.75 1.15
C TRP A 17 5.83 3.79 0.06
N GLY A 18 4.51 3.61 -0.03
CA GLY A 18 3.87 2.79 -1.05
C GLY A 18 2.74 3.54 -1.75
N LEU A 19 2.55 3.26 -3.05
CA LEU A 19 1.50 3.84 -3.87
C LEU A 19 1.01 2.80 -4.88
N ILE A 20 -0.30 2.63 -4.98
CA ILE A 20 -0.93 1.83 -6.03
C ILE A 20 -2.31 2.39 -6.38
N SER A 21 -2.79 2.16 -7.60
CA SER A 21 -4.18 2.47 -7.96
C SER A 21 -5.14 1.51 -7.26
N SER A 22 -6.19 2.04 -6.61
CA SER A 22 -7.35 1.21 -6.22
C SER A 22 -8.41 1.13 -7.31
N SER A 23 -8.48 2.14 -8.18
CA SER A 23 -9.36 2.21 -9.35
C SER A 23 -8.80 3.21 -10.37
N ASP A 24 -9.54 3.47 -11.45
CA ASP A 24 -9.18 4.50 -12.44
C ASP A 24 -9.11 5.93 -11.84
N ASP A 25 -9.80 6.17 -10.72
CA ASP A 25 -9.96 7.51 -10.12
C ASP A 25 -9.41 7.65 -8.70
N SER A 26 -8.79 6.61 -8.15
CA SER A 26 -8.32 6.60 -6.77
C SER A 26 -7.01 5.86 -6.58
N LEU A 27 -6.24 6.33 -5.60
CA LEU A 27 -4.94 5.80 -5.21
C LEU A 27 -4.99 5.34 -3.76
N VAL A 28 -4.29 4.26 -3.45
CA VAL A 28 -3.97 3.83 -2.09
C VAL A 28 -2.54 4.22 -1.80
N VAL A 29 -2.33 4.93 -0.70
CA VAL A 29 -1.02 5.49 -0.34
C VAL A 29 -0.69 5.10 1.08
N GLY A 30 0.48 4.50 1.27
CA GLY A 30 1.03 4.16 2.58
C GLY A 30 1.83 5.32 3.13
N LEU A 31 1.48 5.77 4.33
CA LEU A 31 2.04 6.95 4.98
C LEU A 31 2.79 6.58 6.26
N ASN A 32 3.45 7.56 6.87
CA ASN A 32 4.01 7.42 8.21
C ASN A 32 2.91 7.20 9.27
N LYS A 33 3.31 6.62 10.43
CA LYS A 33 2.46 6.41 11.62
C LYS A 33 1.30 5.43 11.39
N ASP A 34 1.59 4.36 10.67
CA ASP A 34 0.66 3.24 10.48
C ASP A 34 -0.68 3.67 9.87
N GLU A 35 -0.62 4.68 8.99
CA GLU A 35 -1.77 5.19 8.25
C GLU A 35 -1.66 4.84 6.76
N ILE A 36 -2.74 4.32 6.21
CA ILE A 36 -2.94 4.16 4.77
C ILE A 36 -4.12 5.05 4.38
N ARG A 37 -3.99 5.79 3.29
CA ARG A 37 -5.09 6.60 2.74
C ARG A 37 -5.52 6.11 1.38
N ILE A 38 -6.83 6.11 1.17
CA ILE A 38 -7.40 6.11 -0.17
C ILE A 38 -7.68 7.56 -0.53
N ILE A 39 -7.07 8.04 -1.62
CA ILE A 39 -7.18 9.42 -2.09
C ILE A 39 -7.77 9.46 -3.51
N ASP A 40 -8.44 10.55 -3.86
CA ASP A 40 -8.78 10.82 -5.25
C ASP A 40 -7.55 11.33 -6.04
N LEU A 41 -7.66 11.41 -7.36
CA LEU A 41 -6.59 11.96 -8.20
C LEU A 41 -6.32 13.45 -7.98
N LYS A 42 -7.05 14.15 -7.10
CA LYS A 42 -6.77 15.55 -6.70
C LYS A 42 -5.98 15.60 -5.38
N GLY A 43 -5.73 14.47 -4.73
CA GLY A 43 -5.06 14.37 -3.44
C GLY A 43 -5.98 14.50 -2.24
N ASN A 44 -7.30 14.51 -2.43
CA ASN A 44 -8.25 14.55 -1.32
C ASN A 44 -8.37 13.16 -0.69
N THR A 45 -8.28 13.09 0.63
CA THR A 45 -8.55 11.84 1.37
C THR A 45 -10.02 11.46 1.24
N LEU A 46 -10.26 10.29 0.65
CA LEU A 46 -11.56 9.63 0.61
C LEU A 46 -11.76 8.75 1.84
N LYS A 47 -10.68 8.08 2.29
CA LYS A 47 -10.67 7.19 3.46
C LYS A 47 -9.29 7.17 4.12
N SER A 48 -9.26 7.13 5.44
CA SER A 48 -8.07 6.83 6.24
C SER A 48 -8.25 5.49 6.92
N ILE A 49 -7.23 4.64 6.83
CA ILE A 49 -7.17 3.29 7.37
C ILE A 49 -6.01 3.28 8.35
N GLN A 50 -6.30 2.94 9.60
CA GLN A 50 -5.25 2.71 10.60
C GLN A 50 -4.88 1.24 10.57
N VAL A 51 -3.59 0.97 10.58
CA VAL A 51 -3.03 -0.38 10.60
C VAL A 51 -2.06 -0.52 11.75
N GLU A 52 -1.59 -1.74 12.00
CA GLU A 52 -0.51 -1.99 12.95
C GLU A 52 0.76 -2.34 12.16
N CYS A 53 1.87 -1.70 12.50
CA CYS A 53 3.17 -1.97 11.93
C CYS A 53 4.21 -1.83 13.04
N ALA A 54 5.24 -2.66 13.04
CA ALA A 54 6.32 -2.54 14.02
C ALA A 54 7.18 -1.28 13.78
N SER A 55 7.11 -0.68 12.59
CA SER A 55 7.96 0.45 12.20
C SER A 55 7.31 1.40 11.19
N TYR A 56 7.57 1.18 9.91
CA TYR A 56 7.06 1.90 8.76
C TYR A 56 6.54 0.87 7.78
N LEU A 57 5.43 1.21 7.14
CA LEU A 57 4.95 0.46 6.00
C LEU A 57 5.93 0.67 4.83
N ASN A 58 6.51 -0.39 4.28
CA ASN A 58 7.51 -0.27 3.22
C ASN A 58 6.87 -0.17 1.84
N ASN A 59 5.91 -1.05 1.55
CA ASN A 59 5.20 -1.08 0.28
C ASN A 59 3.79 -1.65 0.48
N LEU A 60 2.92 -1.43 -0.49
CA LEU A 60 1.56 -1.96 -0.49
C LEU A 60 1.07 -2.34 -1.88
N VAL A 61 0.07 -3.21 -1.88
CA VAL A 61 -0.76 -3.53 -3.04
C VAL A 61 -2.23 -3.48 -2.64
N TYR A 62 -3.09 -3.23 -3.62
CA TYR A 62 -4.53 -3.23 -3.45
C TYR A 62 -5.12 -4.29 -4.36
N CYS A 63 -5.80 -5.27 -3.78
CA CYS A 63 -6.35 -6.41 -4.52
C CYS A 63 -7.62 -6.91 -3.84
N ASN A 64 -8.69 -7.12 -4.62
CA ASN A 64 -9.97 -7.64 -4.13
C ASN A 64 -10.50 -6.91 -2.87
N ASP A 65 -10.52 -5.57 -2.93
CA ASP A 65 -10.97 -4.68 -1.85
C ASP A 65 -10.20 -4.85 -0.53
N ARG A 66 -8.94 -5.26 -0.63
CA ARG A 66 -8.03 -5.43 0.49
C ARG A 66 -6.75 -4.66 0.25
N VAL A 67 -6.22 -4.13 1.34
CA VAL A 67 -4.87 -3.59 1.36
C VAL A 67 -3.95 -4.67 1.90
N ILE A 68 -2.89 -4.94 1.18
CA ILE A 68 -1.81 -5.81 1.61
C ILE A 68 -0.55 -4.97 1.70
N TYR A 69 0.17 -5.04 2.80
CA TYR A 69 1.35 -4.23 3.03
C TYR A 69 2.48 -5.00 3.71
N SER A 70 3.71 -4.56 3.46
CA SER A 70 4.90 -5.14 4.06
C SER A 70 5.45 -4.26 5.18
N ASP A 71 5.93 -4.93 6.22
CA ASP A 71 6.64 -4.35 7.36
C ASP A 71 8.03 -4.99 7.45
N TYR A 72 9.04 -4.21 7.05
CA TYR A 72 10.42 -4.68 7.00
C TYR A 72 10.93 -5.14 8.38
N TYR A 73 10.73 -4.33 9.41
CA TYR A 73 11.26 -4.65 10.74
C TYR A 73 10.38 -5.66 11.49
N GLY A 74 9.07 -5.67 11.22
CA GLY A 74 8.15 -6.71 11.69
C GLY A 74 8.34 -8.05 11.01
N LYS A 75 9.10 -8.10 9.90
CA LYS A 75 9.33 -9.30 9.08
C LYS A 75 8.02 -9.96 8.69
N ALA A 76 7.09 -9.14 8.24
CA ALA A 76 5.70 -9.53 8.07
C ALA A 76 5.07 -8.89 6.84
N VAL A 77 4.12 -9.62 6.27
CA VAL A 77 3.15 -9.10 5.30
C VAL A 77 1.78 -9.22 5.92
N TYR A 78 1.03 -8.13 5.91
CA TYR A 78 -0.30 -8.04 6.51
C TYR A 78 -1.33 -7.83 5.42
N CYS A 79 -2.53 -8.35 5.65
CA CYS A 79 -3.72 -8.02 4.87
C CYS A 79 -4.80 -7.49 5.78
N VAL A 80 -5.34 -6.33 5.41
CA VAL A 80 -6.46 -5.68 6.09
C VAL A 80 -7.58 -5.42 5.08
N ASP A 81 -8.81 -5.36 5.57
CA ASP A 81 -9.90 -4.76 4.81
C ASP A 81 -9.84 -3.22 4.87
N GLU A 82 -10.73 -2.55 4.12
CA GLU A 82 -10.78 -1.08 4.09
C GLU A 82 -11.20 -0.42 5.41
N SER A 83 -11.60 -1.19 6.43
CA SER A 83 -11.83 -0.67 7.79
C SER A 83 -10.57 -0.69 8.66
N GLY A 84 -9.49 -1.30 8.16
CA GLY A 84 -8.25 -1.54 8.91
C GLY A 84 -8.26 -2.83 9.71
N LYS A 85 -9.31 -3.63 9.60
CA LYS A 85 -9.38 -4.92 10.30
C LYS A 85 -8.44 -5.91 9.61
N GLN A 86 -7.52 -6.46 10.40
CA GLN A 86 -6.65 -7.54 9.94
C GLN A 86 -7.44 -8.78 9.55
N ILE A 87 -7.18 -9.28 8.34
CA ILE A 87 -7.74 -10.49 7.77
C ILE A 87 -6.76 -11.65 7.96
N TRP A 88 -5.48 -11.43 7.63
CA TRP A 88 -4.40 -12.40 7.84
C TRP A 88 -3.04 -11.69 7.94
N GLN A 89 -2.03 -12.41 8.42
CA GLN A 89 -0.63 -12.02 8.37
C GLN A 89 0.24 -13.21 7.94
N TYR A 90 1.38 -12.93 7.32
CA TYR A 90 2.39 -13.90 6.95
C TYR A 90 3.75 -13.46 7.49
N THR A 91 4.43 -14.35 8.21
CA THR A 91 5.68 -14.03 8.94
C THR A 91 6.76 -15.11 8.79
N GLN A 92 6.51 -16.14 7.98
CA GLN A 92 7.44 -17.26 7.82
C GLN A 92 8.46 -16.94 6.74
N ASP A 93 9.73 -17.29 6.98
CA ASP A 93 10.81 -17.15 6.00
C ASP A 93 11.01 -15.73 5.43
N LEU A 94 10.65 -14.71 6.19
CA LEU A 94 10.89 -13.30 5.86
C LEU A 94 12.04 -12.72 6.69
N SER A 95 12.89 -11.96 6.03
CA SER A 95 14.05 -11.29 6.61
C SER A 95 13.89 -9.76 6.66
N GLY A 96 13.13 -9.19 5.73
CA GLY A 96 12.85 -7.77 5.59
C GLY A 96 12.06 -7.49 4.30
N PRO A 97 10.75 -7.75 4.25
CA PRO A 97 9.97 -7.63 3.01
C PRO A 97 9.82 -6.16 2.59
N GLU A 98 10.41 -5.78 1.47
CA GLU A 98 10.38 -4.40 0.95
C GLU A 98 9.47 -4.22 -0.26
N GLY A 99 9.31 -5.25 -1.09
CA GLY A 99 8.55 -5.16 -2.34
C GLY A 99 7.32 -6.04 -2.32
N LEU A 100 6.21 -5.53 -2.85
CA LEU A 100 5.00 -6.30 -3.07
C LEU A 100 4.50 -6.08 -4.51
N CYS A 101 4.04 -7.14 -5.14
CA CYS A 101 3.18 -7.06 -6.32
C CYS A 101 2.12 -8.15 -6.30
N THR A 102 1.12 -8.00 -7.16
CA THR A 102 0.09 -9.03 -7.36
C THR A 102 0.00 -9.40 -8.83
N ASP A 103 -0.43 -10.63 -9.09
CA ASP A 103 -0.85 -11.03 -10.43
C ASP A 103 -2.37 -10.94 -10.60
N THR A 104 -2.84 -11.23 -11.81
CA THR A 104 -4.28 -11.19 -12.15
C THR A 104 -5.12 -12.25 -11.44
N TYR A 105 -4.49 -13.22 -10.78
CA TYR A 105 -5.17 -14.26 -10.00
C TYR A 105 -5.23 -13.93 -8.51
N GLY A 106 -4.65 -12.79 -8.11
CA GLY A 106 -4.57 -12.36 -6.71
C GLY A 106 -3.48 -13.07 -5.91
N ASN A 107 -2.51 -13.71 -6.58
CA ASN A 107 -1.30 -14.16 -5.90
C ASN A 107 -0.49 -12.94 -5.46
N ILE A 108 0.17 -13.06 -4.33
CA ILE A 108 1.02 -12.01 -3.76
C ILE A 108 2.46 -12.45 -3.89
N ILE A 109 3.27 -11.64 -4.55
CA ILE A 109 4.70 -11.86 -4.72
C ILE A 109 5.41 -10.86 -3.81
N VAL A 110 6.30 -11.39 -2.97
CA VAL A 110 7.06 -10.62 -1.98
C VAL A 110 8.52 -10.58 -2.43
N ALA A 111 9.10 -9.38 -2.49
CA ALA A 111 10.54 -9.19 -2.55
C ALA A 111 11.04 -8.98 -1.12
N ASP A 112 11.77 -9.97 -0.62
CA ASP A 112 12.37 -10.05 0.71
C ASP A 112 13.90 -10.08 0.61
#